data_AF-A0A383DNX9-F1
#
_entry.id   AF-A0A383DNX9-F1
#
_cell.length_a   1.000
_cell.length_b   1.000
_cell.length_c   1.000
_cell.angle_alpha   90.00
_cell.angle_beta   90.00
_cell.angle_gamma   90.00
#
_symmetry.space_group_name_H-M   'P 1'
#
loop_
_entity.id
_entity.type
_entity.pdbx_description
1 polymer ?
#
loop_
_entity_poly.entity_id
_entity_poly.type
_entity_poly.pdbx_seq_one_letter_code
_entity_poly.pdbx_strand_id
1 'polypeptide(L)'
;MTKKFYVLDTSVYLTDYHAIFSYGNNDIIIPLIVLEELDKSKKRPNGAGLNARSTIRTLDELREKGNFQKGIRIRKGAGLIYTKAPDLN
;
A
#
# COMPACT_ATOMS: atom_id res chain seq x y z
N MET A 1 -8.43 3.25 -22.04
CA MET A 1 -8.86 3.68 -20.70
C MET A 1 -7.77 4.53 -20.08
N THR A 2 -8.15 5.66 -19.47
CA THR A 2 -7.21 6.57 -18.79
C THR A 2 -6.73 5.95 -17.49
N LYS A 3 -5.42 5.95 -17.26
CA LYS A 3 -4.79 5.48 -16.04
C LYS A 3 -5.21 6.38 -14.87
N LYS A 4 -5.63 5.79 -13.75
CA LYS A 4 -6.08 6.51 -12.55
C LYS A 4 -5.08 6.36 -11.41
N PHE A 5 -5.18 7.27 -10.44
CA PHE A 5 -4.55 7.14 -9.13
C PHE A 5 -5.62 6.76 -8.09
N TYR A 6 -5.35 5.73 -7.31
CA TYR A 6 -6.15 5.33 -6.16
C TYR A 6 -5.38 5.67 -4.89
N VAL A 7 -5.96 6.53 -4.05
CA VAL A 7 -5.42 6.79 -2.71
C VAL A 7 -6.07 5.82 -1.75
N LEU A 8 -5.28 4.96 -1.13
CA LEU A 8 -5.79 3.89 -0.26
C LEU A 8 -5.60 4.26 1.21
N ASP A 9 -6.68 4.07 1.96
CA ASP A 9 -6.72 4.25 3.40
C ASP A 9 -6.35 2.95 4.14
N THR A 10 -6.00 3.05 5.42
CA THR A 10 -5.66 1.92 6.30
C THR A 10 -6.77 0.88 6.35
N SER A 11 -8.04 1.31 6.34
CA SER A 11 -9.21 0.43 6.35
C SER A 11 -9.20 -0.61 5.21
N VAL A 12 -8.72 -0.24 4.02
CA VAL A 12 -8.61 -1.13 2.85
C VAL A 12 -7.66 -2.28 3.17
N TYR A 13 -6.47 -1.97 3.69
CA TYR A 13 -5.45 -2.94 4.05
C TYR A 13 -5.82 -3.80 5.25
N LEU A 14 -6.50 -3.23 6.25
CA LEU A 14 -7.00 -3.98 7.41
C LEU A 14 -8.11 -4.96 7.03
N THR A 15 -8.85 -4.68 5.95
CA THR A 15 -9.92 -5.54 5.43
C THR A 15 -9.34 -6.68 4.59
N ASP A 16 -8.44 -6.38 3.66
CA ASP A 16 -7.78 -7.36 2.81
C ASP A 16 -6.33 -6.96 2.50
N TYR A 17 -5.37 -7.78 2.94
CA TYR A 17 -3.96 -7.52 2.71
C TYR A 17 -3.54 -7.70 1.24
N HIS A 18 -4.35 -8.34 0.40
CA HIS A 18 -4.11 -8.47 -1.04
C HIS A 18 -4.57 -7.25 -1.85
N ALA A 19 -5.21 -6.25 -1.22
CA ALA A 19 -5.80 -5.11 -1.92
C ALA A 19 -4.83 -4.39 -2.88
N ILE A 20 -3.52 -4.33 -2.56
CA ILE A 20 -2.47 -3.74 -3.42
C ILE A 20 -2.51 -4.31 -4.85
N PHE A 21 -2.93 -5.57 -5.03
CA PHE A 21 -2.92 -6.26 -6.32
C PHE A 21 -4.21 -6.09 -7.12
N SER A 22 -5.23 -5.42 -6.57
CA SER A 22 -6.60 -5.41 -7.10
C SER A 22 -6.90 -4.23 -8.05
N TYR A 23 -5.94 -3.32 -8.25
CA TYR A 23 -6.14 -2.07 -9.01
C TYR A 23 -5.69 -2.13 -10.47
N GLY A 24 -5.30 -3.30 -10.98
CA GLY A 24 -4.92 -3.47 -12.39
C GLY A 24 -3.74 -2.59 -12.79
N ASN A 25 -3.83 -1.89 -13.93
CA ASN A 25 -2.76 -1.00 -14.42
C ASN A 25 -2.67 0.34 -13.67
N ASN A 26 -3.65 0.64 -12.80
CA ASN A 26 -3.76 1.91 -12.13
C ASN A 26 -2.73 2.06 -11.01
N ASP A 27 -2.33 3.30 -10.75
CA ASP A 27 -1.35 3.61 -9.72
C ASP A 27 -2.02 3.73 -8.35
N ILE A 28 -1.28 3.37 -7.31
CA ILE A 28 -1.70 3.41 -5.93
C ILE A 28 -0.86 4.43 -5.17
N ILE A 29 -1.50 5.28 -4.39
CA ILE A 29 -0.85 6.19 -3.44
C ILE A 29 -1.21 5.71 -2.04
N ILE A 30 -0.18 5.46 -1.23
CA ILE A 30 -0.28 5.25 0.21
C ILE A 30 0.12 6.54 0.91
N PRO A 31 -0.81 7.24 1.58
CA PRO A 31 -0.45 8.34 2.47
C PRO A 31 0.53 7.86 3.55
N LEU A 32 1.55 8.64 3.92
CA LEU A 32 2.54 8.22 4.92
C LEU A 32 1.88 7.86 6.26
N ILE A 33 0.82 8.57 6.66
CA ILE A 33 0.06 8.29 7.88
C ILE A 33 -0.50 6.86 7.92
N VAL A 34 -0.88 6.30 6.76
CA VAL A 34 -1.42 4.93 6.65
C VAL A 34 -0.36 3.89 7.04
N LEU A 35 0.93 4.16 6.76
CA LEU A 35 2.01 3.25 7.17
C LEU A 35 2.13 3.20 8.71
N GLU A 36 1.99 4.34 9.38
CA GLU A 36 2.03 4.40 10.85
C GLU A 36 0.83 3.70 11.49
N GLU A 37 -0.36 3.87 10.91
CA GLU A 37 -1.58 3.22 11.37
C GLU A 37 -1.54 1.70 11.18
N LEU A 38 -0.97 1.24 10.07
CA LEU A 38 -0.68 -0.18 9.84
C LEU A 38 0.31 -0.72 10.88
N ASP A 39 1.37 0.03 11.18
CA ASP A 39 2.38 -0.38 12.16
C ASP A 39 1.76 -0.59 13.56
N LYS A 40 0.93 0.36 14.01
CA LYS A 40 0.14 0.25 15.25
C LYS A 40 -0.80 -0.95 15.22
N SER A 41 -1.42 -1.22 14.07
CA SER A 41 -2.41 -2.29 13.91
C SER A 41 -1.80 -3.70 13.97
N LYS A 42 -0.49 -3.86 13.74
CA LYS A 42 0.20 -5.16 13.88
C LYS A 42 0.03 -5.82 15.24
N LYS A 43 -0.20 -5.03 16.30
CA LYS A 43 -0.36 -5.51 17.69
C LYS A 43 -1.72 -6.16 17.95
N ARG A 44 -2.69 -5.99 17.05
CA ARG A 44 -4.03 -6.56 17.23
C ARG A 44 -3.96 -8.10 17.13
N PRO A 45 -4.61 -8.85 18.05
CA PRO A 45 -4.57 -10.31 18.07
C PRO A 45 -5.61 -10.96 17.13
N ASN A 46 -6.18 -10.20 16.19
CA ASN A 46 -7.27 -10.64 15.31
C ASN A 46 -6.91 -10.52 13.83
N GLY A 47 -7.90 -10.78 12.95
CA GLY A 47 -7.72 -10.73 11.49
C GLY A 47 -7.20 -9.39 10.98
N ALA A 48 -7.61 -8.26 11.55
CA ALA A 48 -7.06 -6.95 11.17
C ALA A 48 -5.55 -6.84 11.45
N GLY A 49 -5.08 -7.41 12.57
CA GLY A 49 -3.65 -7.46 12.88
C GLY A 49 -2.88 -8.41 11.96
N LEU A 50 -3.49 -9.54 11.56
CA LEU A 50 -2.92 -10.42 10.54
C LEU A 50 -2.75 -9.67 9.22
N ASN A 51 -3.80 -9.00 8.77
CA ASN A 51 -3.79 -8.26 7.52
C ASN A 51 -2.75 -7.14 7.55
N ALA A 52 -2.66 -6.38 8.64
CA ALA A 52 -1.64 -5.34 8.81
C ALA A 52 -0.21 -5.89 8.68
N ARG A 53 0.10 -7.02 9.35
CA ARG A 53 1.42 -7.66 9.27
C ARG A 53 1.72 -8.15 7.84
N SER A 54 0.75 -8.76 7.18
CA SER A 54 0.89 -9.23 5.80
C SER A 54 1.08 -8.10 4.81
N THR A 55 0.32 -7.01 4.93
CA THR A 55 0.49 -5.81 4.10
C THR A 55 1.86 -5.20 4.28
N ILE A 56 2.33 -5.00 5.52
CA ILE A 56 3.67 -4.46 5.78
C ILE A 56 4.75 -5.34 5.14
N ARG A 57 4.64 -6.67 5.26
CA ARG A 57 5.57 -7.59 4.60
C ARG A 57 5.58 -7.39 3.08
N THR A 58 4.42 -7.25 2.43
CA THR A 58 4.35 -6.96 1.00
C THR A 58 4.99 -5.62 0.65
N LEU A 59 4.80 -4.58 1.47
CA LEU A 59 5.42 -3.28 1.26
C LEU A 59 6.94 -3.33 1.42
N ASP A 60 7.45 -4.10 2.39
CA ASP A 60 8.89 -4.34 2.56
C ASP A 60 9.47 -5.09 1.35
N GLU A 61 8.81 -6.15 0.87
CA GLU A 61 9.23 -6.87 -0.35
C GLU A 61 9.23 -5.99 -1.61
N LEU A 62 8.35 -4.98 -1.68
CA LEU A 62 8.36 -3.99 -2.75
C LEU A 62 9.50 -2.98 -2.58
N ARG A 63 9.81 -2.57 -1.34
CA ARG A 63 10.92 -1.67 -1.04
C ARG A 63 12.27 -2.19 -1.54
N GLU A 64 12.49 -3.50 -1.47
CA GLU A 64 13.70 -4.14 -2.02
C GLU A 64 13.83 -3.99 -3.54
N LYS A 65 12.74 -3.66 -4.24
CA LYS A 65 12.69 -3.52 -5.71
C LYS A 65 12.75 -2.07 -6.19
N GLY A 66 12.77 -1.09 -5.29
CA GLY A 66 12.82 0.31 -5.69
C GLY A 66 12.46 1.31 -4.60
N ASN A 67 12.12 2.53 -5.03
CA ASN A 67 11.86 3.65 -4.12
C ASN A 67 10.41 4.12 -4.25
N PHE A 68 9.65 4.08 -3.15
CA PHE A 68 8.24 4.50 -3.11
C PHE A 68 8.00 5.96 -3.48
N GLN A 69 8.96 6.87 -3.31
CA GLN A 69 8.82 8.26 -3.77
C GLN A 69 8.83 8.37 -5.31
N LYS A 70 9.60 7.48 -5.97
CA LYS A 70 9.67 7.38 -7.44
C LYS A 70 8.62 6.44 -8.03
N GLY A 71 7.95 5.67 -7.19
CA GLY A 71 7.00 4.64 -7.57
C GLY A 71 7.68 3.29 -7.78
N ILE A 72 7.05 2.23 -7.28
CA ILE A 72 7.53 0.85 -7.41
C ILE A 72 6.50 0.05 -8.21
N ARG A 73 6.94 -0.74 -9.19
CA ARG A 73 6.04 -1.62 -9.93
C ARG A 73 5.54 -2.74 -9.04
N ILE A 74 4.22 -2.82 -8.86
CA ILE A 74 3.57 -3.82 -7.98
C ILE A 74 3.84 -5.24 -8.50
N ARG A 75 3.60 -5.45 -9.80
CA ARG A 75 3.92 -6.68 -10.54
C ARG A 75 3.87 -6.44 -12.04
N LYS A 76 4.27 -7.42 -12.86
CA LYS A 76 4.14 -7.36 -14.32
C LYS A 76 2.66 -7.11 -14.69
N GLY A 77 2.42 -6.12 -15.55
CA GLY A 77 1.06 -5.73 -15.98
C GLY A 77 0.25 -4.88 -14.98
N ALA A 78 0.77 -4.64 -13.78
CA ALA A 78 0.12 -3.76 -12.78
C ALA A 78 0.69 -2.34 -12.80
N GLY A 79 0.02 -1.43 -12.09
CA GLY A 79 0.49 -0.07 -11.89
C GLY A 79 1.66 0.05 -10.90
N LEU A 80 1.99 1.30 -10.58
CA LEU A 80 3.02 1.70 -9.65
C LEU A 80 2.41 2.05 -8.30
N ILE A 81 3.12 1.74 -7.21
CA ILE A 81 2.75 2.14 -5.86
C ILE A 81 3.70 3.21 -5.35
N TYR A 82 3.12 4.24 -4.73
CA TYR A 82 3.82 5.41 -4.23
C TYR A 82 3.53 5.61 -2.75
N THR A 83 4.45 6.26 -2.04
CA THR A 83 4.16 6.86 -0.74
C THR A 83 4.22 8.38 -0.85
N LYS A 84 3.25 9.07 -0.26
CA LYS A 84 3.16 10.54 -0.27
C LYS A 84 2.92 11.06 1.13
N ALA A 85 3.68 12.08 1.53
CA ALA A 85 3.37 12.82 2.75
C ALA A 85 2.03 13.56 2.57
N PRO A 86 1.29 13.82 3.67
CA PRO A 86 0.04 14.57 3.63
C PRO A 86 0.17 15.96 2.97
N ASP A 87 1.37 16.54 3.01
CA ASP A 87 1.60 17.96 2.71
C ASP A 87 2.37 18.22 1.40
N LEU A 88 2.34 17.29 0.44
CA LEU A 88 2.93 17.54 -0.89
C LEU A 88 1.89 18.17 -1.82
N ASN A 89 1.81 19.51 -1.75
CA ASN A 89 1.30 20.38 -2.82
C ASN A 89 2.12 20.21 -4.11
#